data_AF-A0AAN7VI10-F1
#
_entry.id   AF-A0AAN7VI10-F1
#
_cell.length_a   1.000
_cell.length_b   1.000
_cell.length_c   1.000
_cell.angle_alpha   90.00
_cell.angle_beta   90.00
_cell.angle_gamma   90.00
#
_symmetry.space_group_name_H-M   'P 1'
#
loop_
_entity.id
_entity.type
_entity.pdbx_description
1 polymer ?
#
loop_
_entity_poly.entity_id
_entity_poly.type
_entity_poly.pdbx_seq_one_letter_code
_entity_poly.pdbx_strand_id
1 'polypeptide(L)'
;MEYIQNEHDKALFELEKQKQSLKKRLSSVEKLDLLINALTHKIFEIQYQYQKQIKELGLKREETLNKEGISKLEKEKLIDDIDKAIKNLENVHKDEITGLENQRSSLQTQCATKTQHMDVMMDSLKEQHRMILKELEESKTNATPSQLKEINRRIAELHKLFQKDIKIFHQLQSEGWKNKEEKMFELLQSRGICVTQSNKFLTSSGSHLTRSEASRLGLLEGINVDLLSDVFDEQQEEYCSESQLSSDLTILDKMDTDDVLYLKTIFAKPLTLALAEITAKQPRDPIHYLGHWLFKYRYNQEMSVKRKHEIQELIDERERLEKEKLVYNTKLYC
;
A
#
# COMPACT_ATOMS: atom_id res chain seq x y z
N MET A 1 -5.61 -54.03 -10.29
CA MET A 1 -6.09 -52.77 -10.90
C MET A 1 -6.84 -51.92 -9.88
N GLU A 2 -7.87 -52.44 -9.20
CA GLU A 2 -8.59 -51.69 -8.14
C GLU A 2 -7.69 -51.16 -7.01
N TYR A 3 -6.71 -51.94 -6.55
CA TYR A 3 -5.80 -51.52 -5.47
C TYR A 3 -4.90 -50.32 -5.85
N ILE A 4 -4.38 -50.30 -7.08
CA ILE A 4 -3.52 -49.22 -7.59
C ILE A 4 -4.35 -47.94 -7.80
N GLN A 5 -5.59 -48.08 -8.26
CA GLN A 5 -6.50 -46.96 -8.44
C GLN A 5 -6.86 -46.29 -7.10
N ASN A 6 -7.00 -47.08 -6.04
CA ASN A 6 -7.30 -46.60 -4.69
C ASN A 6 -6.15 -45.77 -4.07
N GLU A 7 -4.88 -46.18 -4.22
CA GLU A 7 -3.73 -45.43 -3.70
C GLU A 7 -3.53 -44.10 -4.44
N HIS A 8 -3.72 -44.06 -5.77
CA HIS A 8 -3.65 -42.81 -6.54
C HIS A 8 -4.78 -41.83 -6.18
N ASP A 9 -6.00 -42.33 -6.01
CA ASP A 9 -7.14 -41.48 -5.63
C ASP A 9 -6.96 -40.91 -4.21
N LYS A 10 -6.35 -41.69 -3.30
CA LYS A 10 -5.94 -41.21 -1.97
C LYS A 10 -4.85 -40.13 -2.04
N ALA A 11 -3.83 -40.30 -2.86
CA ALA A 11 -2.78 -39.31 -3.05
C ALA A 11 -3.31 -38.00 -3.67
N LEU A 12 -4.23 -38.10 -4.64
CA LEU A 12 -4.93 -36.96 -5.23
C LEU A 12 -5.81 -36.23 -4.22
N PHE A 13 -6.50 -36.96 -3.35
CA PHE A 13 -7.31 -36.38 -2.27
C PHE A 13 -6.45 -35.58 -1.29
N GLU A 14 -5.30 -36.12 -0.86
CA GLU A 14 -4.37 -35.39 0.01
C GLU A 14 -3.77 -34.15 -0.69
N LEU A 15 -3.44 -34.25 -1.99
CA LEU A 15 -2.98 -33.10 -2.78
C LEU A 15 -4.03 -31.96 -2.81
N GLU A 16 -5.30 -32.30 -3.04
CA GLU A 16 -6.39 -31.32 -3.06
C GLU A 16 -6.63 -30.71 -1.67
N LYS A 17 -6.54 -31.50 -0.60
CA LYS A 17 -6.63 -31.02 0.78
C LYS A 17 -5.51 -30.05 1.11
N GLN A 18 -4.26 -30.34 0.71
CA GLN A 18 -3.14 -29.42 0.87
C GLN A 18 -3.34 -28.13 0.06
N LYS A 19 -3.83 -28.23 -1.17
CA LYS A 19 -4.18 -27.07 -2.00
C LYS A 19 -5.24 -26.18 -1.35
N GLN A 20 -6.28 -26.77 -0.74
CA GLN A 20 -7.29 -26.02 0.00
C GLN A 20 -6.70 -25.34 1.24
N SER A 21 -5.81 -26.02 1.98
CA SER A 21 -5.08 -25.43 3.10
C SER A 21 -4.23 -24.23 2.66
N LEU A 22 -3.52 -24.35 1.53
CA LEU A 22 -2.73 -23.28 0.93
C LEU A 22 -3.61 -22.07 0.56
N LYS A 23 -4.77 -22.30 -0.07
CA LYS A 23 -5.74 -21.24 -0.41
C LYS A 23 -6.26 -20.51 0.83
N LYS A 24 -6.58 -21.23 1.92
CA LYS A 24 -7.02 -20.62 3.18
C LYS A 24 -5.93 -19.72 3.78
N ARG A 25 -4.67 -20.18 3.74
CA ARG A 25 -3.52 -19.39 4.23
C ARG A 25 -3.22 -18.19 3.36
N LEU A 26 -3.33 -18.34 2.03
CA LEU A 26 -3.27 -17.22 1.08
C LEU A 26 -4.26 -16.12 1.48
N SER A 27 -5.53 -16.47 1.70
CA SER A 27 -6.54 -15.50 2.17
C SER A 27 -6.18 -14.86 3.52
N SER A 28 -5.55 -15.60 4.44
CA SER A 28 -5.07 -15.04 5.70
C SER A 28 -3.92 -14.04 5.51
N VAL A 29 -3.00 -14.30 4.58
CA VAL A 29 -1.88 -13.37 4.28
C VAL A 29 -2.43 -12.10 3.62
N GLU A 30 -3.37 -12.22 2.70
CA GLU A 30 -4.05 -11.07 2.08
C GLU A 30 -4.74 -10.17 3.11
N LYS A 31 -5.41 -10.75 4.11
CA LYS A 31 -6.01 -9.98 5.22
C LYS A 31 -4.97 -9.24 6.05
N LEU A 32 -3.81 -9.86 6.32
CA LEU A 32 -2.73 -9.22 7.06
C LEU A 32 -2.12 -8.06 6.26
N ASP A 33 -1.94 -8.23 4.95
CA ASP A 33 -1.42 -7.17 4.07
C ASP A 33 -2.35 -5.95 4.06
N LEU A 34 -3.67 -6.17 3.95
CA LEU A 34 -4.67 -5.10 4.05
C LEU A 34 -4.59 -4.35 5.39
N LEU A 35 -4.44 -5.07 6.50
CA LEU A 35 -4.28 -4.45 7.82
C LEU A 35 -2.98 -3.64 7.93
N ILE A 36 -1.87 -4.16 7.40
CA ILE A 36 -0.58 -3.46 7.37
C ILE A 36 -0.71 -2.15 6.57
N ASN A 37 -1.41 -2.18 5.43
CA ASN A 37 -1.64 -1.00 4.61
C ASN A 37 -2.54 0.01 5.31
N ALA A 38 -3.65 -0.44 5.92
CA ALA A 38 -4.53 0.44 6.71
C ALA A 38 -3.79 1.14 7.86
N LEU A 39 -2.96 0.41 8.62
CA LEU A 39 -2.12 1.00 9.67
C LEU A 39 -1.10 1.99 9.10
N THR A 40 -0.53 1.70 7.93
CA THR A 40 0.41 2.60 7.27
C THR A 40 -0.26 3.93 6.88
N HIS A 41 -1.47 3.87 6.33
CA HIS A 41 -2.27 5.07 6.05
C HIS A 41 -2.65 5.83 7.32
N LYS A 42 -3.06 5.13 8.39
CA LYS A 42 -3.40 5.77 9.66
C LYS A 42 -2.20 6.49 10.29
N ILE A 43 -1.02 5.88 10.27
CA ILE A 43 0.23 6.51 10.72
C ILE A 43 0.50 7.78 9.89
N PHE A 44 0.36 7.71 8.57
CA PHE A 44 0.55 8.86 7.69
C PHE A 44 -0.44 10.00 8.01
N GLU A 45 -1.70 9.68 8.22
CA GLU A 45 -2.74 10.68 8.56
C GLU A 45 -2.41 11.37 9.89
N ILE A 46 -2.06 10.60 10.91
CA ILE A 46 -1.65 11.13 12.22
C ILE A 46 -0.43 12.06 12.09
N GLN A 47 0.58 11.65 11.32
CA GLN A 47 1.75 12.47 11.04
C GLN A 47 1.39 13.78 10.33
N TYR A 48 0.46 13.72 9.38
CA TYR A 48 -0.03 14.90 8.67
C TYR A 48 -0.75 15.87 9.60
N GLN A 49 -1.68 15.37 10.43
CA GLN A 49 -2.40 16.20 11.41
C GLN A 49 -1.46 16.83 12.44
N TYR A 50 -0.49 16.07 12.93
CA TYR A 50 0.54 16.59 13.83
C TYR A 50 1.33 17.73 13.19
N GLN A 51 1.80 17.57 11.95
CA GLN A 51 2.51 18.63 11.24
C GLN A 51 1.65 19.89 11.06
N LYS A 52 0.36 19.72 10.79
CA LYS A 52 -0.58 20.83 10.69
C LYS A 52 -0.72 21.57 12.02
N GLN A 53 -0.95 20.85 13.12
CA GLN A 53 -1.11 21.43 14.45
C GLN A 53 0.17 22.11 14.97
N ILE A 54 1.34 21.53 14.72
CA ILE A 54 2.64 22.15 15.06
C ILE A 54 2.82 23.47 14.31
N LYS A 55 2.47 23.52 13.02
CA LYS A 55 2.53 24.77 12.25
C LYS A 55 1.59 25.84 12.81
N GLU A 56 0.36 25.46 13.16
CA GLU A 56 -0.61 26.39 13.76
C GLU A 56 -0.14 26.94 15.11
N LEU A 57 0.44 26.09 15.98
CA LEU A 57 1.03 26.52 17.24
C LEU A 57 2.27 27.41 17.02
N GLY A 58 3.10 27.08 16.03
CA GLY A 58 4.24 27.91 15.62
C GLY A 58 3.83 29.31 15.18
N LEU A 59 2.77 29.42 14.36
CA LEU A 59 2.21 30.71 13.94
C LEU A 59 1.66 31.50 15.13
N LYS A 60 0.89 30.86 16.03
CA LYS A 60 0.39 31.51 17.27
C LYS A 60 1.52 32.04 18.15
N ARG A 61 2.63 31.30 18.22
CA ARG A 61 3.84 31.70 18.95
C ARG A 61 4.46 32.96 18.36
N GLU A 62 4.59 33.02 17.03
CA GLU A 62 5.13 34.17 16.29
C GLU A 62 4.21 35.40 16.43
N GLU A 63 2.90 35.24 16.27
CA GLU A 63 1.90 36.29 16.50
C GLU A 63 1.99 36.88 17.91
N THR A 64 2.14 36.02 18.92
CA THR A 64 2.28 36.44 20.32
C THR A 64 3.56 37.24 20.55
N LEU A 65 4.65 36.86 19.88
CA LEU A 65 5.92 37.58 19.93
C LEU A 65 5.78 39.01 19.37
N ASN A 66 5.15 39.11 18.19
CA ASN A 66 5.02 40.34 17.42
C ASN A 66 3.90 41.28 17.91
N LYS A 67 2.97 40.79 18.73
CA LYS A 67 1.81 41.58 19.20
C LYS A 67 2.24 42.78 20.05
N GLU A 68 1.94 43.99 19.60
CA GLU A 68 2.19 45.23 20.34
C GLU A 68 1.13 45.44 21.44
N GLY A 69 1.50 46.08 22.55
CA GLY A 69 0.57 46.43 23.64
C GLY A 69 0.38 45.40 24.76
N ILE A 70 1.03 44.23 24.69
CA ILE A 70 1.04 43.23 25.78
C ILE A 70 2.26 43.45 26.68
N SER A 71 2.09 43.31 27.99
CA SER A 71 3.21 43.36 28.95
C SER A 71 4.23 42.26 28.67
N LYS A 72 5.52 42.54 28.87
CA LYS A 72 6.60 41.55 28.69
C LYS A 72 6.33 40.26 29.49
N LEU A 73 5.83 40.40 30.71
CA LEU A 73 5.52 39.27 31.59
C LEU A 73 4.35 38.42 31.05
N GLU A 74 3.33 39.06 30.49
CA GLU A 74 2.18 38.38 29.89
C GLU A 74 2.58 37.64 28.60
N LYS A 75 3.45 38.23 27.78
CA LYS A 75 4.01 37.57 26.59
C LYS A 75 4.80 36.32 26.96
N GLU A 76 5.68 36.43 27.96
CA GLU A 76 6.49 35.31 28.44
C GLU A 76 5.61 34.15 28.92
N LYS A 77 4.54 34.46 29.66
CA LYS A 77 3.57 33.45 30.10
C LYS A 77 2.84 32.77 28.93
N LEU A 78 2.38 33.54 27.94
CA LEU A 78 1.70 32.97 26.77
C LEU A 78 2.62 32.08 25.93
N ILE A 79 3.89 32.48 25.77
CA ILE A 79 4.88 31.66 25.06
C ILE A 79 5.16 30.36 25.82
N ASP A 80 5.33 30.42 27.14
CA ASP A 80 5.52 29.23 27.98
C ASP A 80 4.32 28.27 27.89
N ASP A 81 3.09 28.81 27.85
CA ASP A 81 1.88 28.00 27.66
C ASP A 81 1.81 27.35 26.26
N ILE A 82 2.24 28.06 25.20
CA ILE A 82 2.33 27.49 23.84
C ILE A 82 3.42 26.41 23.76
N ASP A 83 4.60 26.66 24.35
CA ASP A 83 5.71 25.71 24.35
C ASP A 83 5.33 24.44 25.13
N LYS A 84 4.57 24.56 26.24
CA LYS A 84 3.96 23.41 26.94
C LYS A 84 2.95 22.68 26.05
N ALA A 85 2.12 23.38 25.30
CA ALA A 85 1.13 22.77 24.41
C ALA A 85 1.82 21.98 23.29
N ILE A 86 2.88 22.54 22.68
CA ILE A 86 3.72 21.86 21.68
C ILE A 86 4.32 20.58 22.26
N LYS A 87 4.95 20.67 23.44
CA LYS A 87 5.56 19.51 24.10
C LYS A 87 4.55 18.42 24.46
N ASN A 88 3.36 18.80 24.90
CA ASN A 88 2.28 17.83 25.18
C ASN A 88 1.83 17.15 23.89
N LEU A 89 1.65 17.91 22.80
CA LEU A 89 1.28 17.38 21.50
C LEU A 89 2.34 16.41 20.96
N GLU A 90 3.63 16.75 21.07
CA GLU A 90 4.77 15.89 20.70
C GLU A 90 4.72 14.55 21.43
N ASN A 91 4.50 14.56 22.75
CA ASN A 91 4.44 13.34 23.55
C ASN A 91 3.25 12.46 23.15
N VAL A 92 2.05 13.04 23.03
CA VAL A 92 0.84 12.30 22.63
C VAL A 92 1.03 11.67 21.26
N HIS A 93 1.51 12.43 20.29
CA HIS A 93 1.75 11.96 18.93
C HIS A 93 2.82 10.85 18.88
N LYS A 94 3.91 11.01 19.64
CA LYS A 94 4.97 10.01 19.73
C LYS A 94 4.44 8.69 20.29
N ASP A 95 3.65 8.75 21.36
CA ASP A 95 3.08 7.56 21.98
C ASP A 95 2.11 6.83 21.03
N GLU A 96 1.25 7.57 20.33
CA GLU A 96 0.30 7.03 19.36
C GLU A 96 1.01 6.36 18.16
N ILE A 97 1.97 7.06 17.54
CA ILE A 97 2.76 6.49 16.44
C ILE A 97 3.50 5.24 16.89
N THR A 98 4.16 5.29 18.05
CA THR A 98 4.91 4.14 18.56
C THR A 98 3.99 2.94 18.78
N GLY A 99 2.77 3.17 19.26
CA GLY A 99 1.73 2.14 19.38
C GLY A 99 1.37 1.49 18.04
N LEU A 100 1.05 2.31 17.03
CA LEU A 100 0.68 1.83 15.69
C LEU A 100 1.84 1.17 14.96
N GLU A 101 3.06 1.67 15.11
CA GLU A 101 4.27 1.07 14.52
C GLU A 101 4.56 -0.31 15.11
N ASN A 102 4.38 -0.48 16.42
CA ASN A 102 4.51 -1.78 17.08
C ASN A 102 3.47 -2.78 16.55
N GLN A 103 2.21 -2.35 16.39
CA GLN A 103 1.17 -3.18 15.79
C GLN A 103 1.50 -3.56 14.34
N ARG A 104 1.93 -2.59 13.53
CA ARG A 104 2.34 -2.82 12.13
C ARG A 104 3.50 -3.82 12.05
N SER A 105 4.51 -3.65 12.89
CA SER A 105 5.68 -4.55 12.94
C SER A 105 5.30 -5.98 13.34
N SER A 106 4.40 -6.13 14.31
CA SER A 106 3.84 -7.43 14.69
C SER A 106 3.10 -8.11 13.53
N LEU A 107 2.24 -7.38 12.83
CA LEU A 107 1.51 -7.91 11.67
C LEU A 107 2.45 -8.25 10.50
N GLN A 108 3.47 -7.43 10.25
CA GLN A 108 4.51 -7.71 9.25
C GLN A 108 5.26 -9.01 9.56
N THR A 109 5.60 -9.22 10.84
CA THR A 109 6.25 -10.46 11.29
C THR A 109 5.33 -11.67 11.06
N GLN A 110 4.05 -11.56 11.43
CA GLN A 110 3.06 -12.63 11.19
C GLN A 110 2.87 -12.93 9.70
N CYS A 111 2.84 -11.89 8.86
CA CYS A 111 2.74 -12.01 7.41
C CYS A 111 3.96 -12.74 6.83
N ALA A 112 5.17 -12.36 7.27
CA ALA A 112 6.42 -13.00 6.87
C ALA A 112 6.45 -14.49 7.27
N THR A 113 6.10 -14.81 8.52
CA THR A 113 6.05 -16.20 8.99
C THR A 113 5.05 -17.05 8.21
N LYS A 114 3.85 -16.52 7.93
CA LYS A 114 2.85 -17.24 7.12
C LYS A 114 3.32 -17.45 5.68
N THR A 115 3.96 -16.46 5.09
CA THR A 115 4.53 -16.56 3.73
C THR A 115 5.61 -17.64 3.67
N GLN A 116 6.56 -17.62 4.61
CA GLN A 116 7.59 -18.67 4.70
C GLN A 116 6.98 -20.07 4.84
N HIS A 117 5.94 -20.21 5.66
CA HIS A 117 5.26 -21.50 5.79
C HIS A 117 4.56 -21.92 4.48
N MET A 118 4.00 -20.98 3.74
CA MET A 118 3.40 -21.24 2.44
C MET A 118 4.44 -21.72 1.42
N ASP A 119 5.66 -21.16 1.44
CA ASP A 119 6.76 -21.63 0.60
C ASP A 119 7.11 -23.10 0.91
N VAL A 120 7.23 -23.45 2.20
CA VAL A 120 7.50 -24.84 2.62
C VAL A 120 6.38 -25.81 2.18
N MET A 121 5.11 -25.40 2.33
CA MET A 121 3.98 -26.21 1.85
C MET A 121 3.98 -26.35 0.32
N MET A 122 4.35 -25.29 -0.41
CA MET A 122 4.44 -25.31 -1.86
C MET A 122 5.51 -26.29 -2.35
N ASP A 123 6.66 -26.33 -1.69
CA ASP A 123 7.71 -27.28 -2.02
C ASP A 123 7.31 -28.72 -1.68
N SER A 124 6.62 -28.93 -0.55
CA SER A 124 6.01 -30.22 -0.23
C SER A 124 4.99 -30.66 -1.29
N LEU A 125 4.13 -29.75 -1.75
CA LEU A 125 3.13 -30.03 -2.79
C LEU A 125 3.78 -30.38 -4.13
N LYS A 126 4.86 -29.68 -4.51
CA LYS A 126 5.66 -30.01 -5.70
C LYS A 126 6.26 -31.40 -5.61
N GLU A 127 6.80 -31.77 -4.45
CA GLU A 127 7.40 -33.08 -4.26
C GLU A 127 6.37 -34.20 -4.31
N GLN A 128 5.21 -34.02 -3.65
CA GLN A 128 4.10 -34.97 -3.76
C GLN A 128 3.59 -35.11 -5.20
N HIS A 129 3.47 -34.01 -5.93
CA HIS A 129 3.09 -34.05 -7.35
C HIS A 129 4.11 -34.85 -8.19
N ARG A 130 5.42 -34.65 -7.98
CA ARG A 130 6.46 -35.43 -8.65
C ARG A 130 6.36 -36.92 -8.32
N MET A 131 6.10 -37.25 -7.06
CA MET A 131 5.93 -38.65 -6.64
C MET A 131 4.74 -39.32 -7.33
N ILE A 132 3.58 -38.67 -7.36
CA ILE A 132 2.39 -39.17 -8.07
C ILE A 132 2.69 -39.36 -9.56
N LEU A 133 3.41 -38.42 -10.20
CA LEU A 133 3.81 -38.55 -11.59
C LEU A 133 4.73 -39.77 -11.80
N LYS A 134 5.70 -39.98 -10.92
CA LYS A 134 6.62 -41.12 -10.99
C LYS A 134 5.88 -42.44 -10.87
N GLU A 135 4.96 -42.57 -9.92
CA GLU A 135 4.14 -43.77 -9.74
C GLU A 135 3.25 -44.04 -10.97
N LEU A 136 2.64 -42.99 -11.55
CA LEU A 136 1.86 -43.11 -12.78
C LEU A 136 2.73 -43.52 -13.97
N GLU A 137 3.96 -43.02 -14.09
CA GLU A 137 4.92 -43.46 -15.11
C GLU A 137 5.35 -44.93 -14.91
N GLU A 138 5.63 -45.35 -13.68
CA GLU A 138 5.95 -46.76 -13.36
C GLU A 138 4.79 -47.69 -13.72
N SER A 139 3.53 -47.25 -13.51
CA SER A 139 2.34 -48.03 -13.88
C SER A 139 2.23 -48.29 -15.39
N LYS A 140 2.88 -47.48 -16.25
CA LYS A 140 2.88 -47.68 -17.70
C LYS A 140 3.60 -48.95 -18.13
N THR A 141 4.60 -49.38 -17.37
CA THR A 141 5.45 -50.54 -17.73
C THR A 141 4.66 -51.84 -17.83
N ASN A 142 3.53 -51.93 -17.12
CA ASN A 142 2.68 -53.11 -17.06
C ASN A 142 1.30 -52.91 -17.70
N ALA A 143 1.08 -51.77 -18.39
CA ALA A 143 -0.22 -51.38 -18.90
C ALA A 143 -0.50 -51.89 -20.32
N THR A 144 -1.74 -52.29 -20.58
CA THR A 144 -2.22 -52.56 -21.94
C THR A 144 -2.27 -51.27 -22.78
N PRO A 145 -2.32 -51.33 -24.12
CA PRO A 145 -2.35 -50.13 -24.97
C PRO A 145 -3.53 -49.18 -24.67
N SER A 146 -4.69 -49.71 -24.31
CA SER A 146 -5.85 -48.90 -23.93
C SER A 146 -5.64 -48.21 -22.57
N GLN A 147 -5.06 -48.91 -21.59
CA GLN A 147 -4.72 -48.33 -20.28
C GLN A 147 -3.62 -47.29 -20.40
N LEU A 148 -2.61 -47.52 -21.25
CA LEU A 148 -1.52 -46.60 -21.50
C LEU A 148 -2.03 -45.25 -22.03
N LYS A 149 -3.00 -45.27 -22.95
CA LYS A 149 -3.66 -44.06 -23.45
C LYS A 149 -4.33 -43.28 -22.33
N GLU A 150 -5.02 -43.97 -21.43
CA GLU A 150 -5.73 -43.35 -20.30
C GLU A 150 -4.75 -42.80 -19.23
N ILE A 151 -3.69 -43.54 -18.90
CA ILE A 151 -2.63 -43.08 -17.98
C ILE A 151 -1.96 -41.82 -18.54
N ASN A 152 -1.60 -41.81 -19.83
CA ASN A 152 -1.01 -40.63 -20.48
C ASN A 152 -1.95 -39.42 -20.46
N ARG A 153 -3.26 -39.63 -20.71
CA ARG A 153 -4.27 -38.58 -20.60
C ARG A 153 -4.30 -37.99 -19.19
N ARG A 154 -4.33 -38.86 -18.17
CA ARG A 154 -4.40 -38.45 -16.76
C ARG A 154 -3.15 -37.69 -16.32
N ILE A 155 -1.95 -38.15 -16.70
CA ILE A 155 -0.69 -37.43 -16.44
C ILE A 155 -0.73 -36.02 -17.05
N ALA A 156 -1.14 -35.89 -18.32
CA ALA A 156 -1.22 -34.60 -19.00
C ALA A 156 -2.20 -33.64 -18.32
N GLU A 157 -3.36 -34.13 -17.91
CA GLU A 157 -4.36 -33.34 -17.17
C GLU A 157 -3.85 -32.88 -15.80
N LEU A 158 -3.24 -33.80 -15.03
CA LEU A 158 -2.69 -33.52 -13.71
C LEU A 158 -1.57 -32.49 -13.79
N HIS A 159 -0.65 -32.63 -14.75
CA HIS A 159 0.43 -31.67 -14.96
C HIS A 159 -0.09 -30.30 -15.40
N LYS A 160 -1.07 -30.26 -16.31
CA LYS A 160 -1.69 -29.01 -16.78
C LYS A 160 -2.35 -28.24 -15.64
N LEU A 161 -3.10 -28.94 -14.77
CA LEU A 161 -3.75 -28.33 -13.61
C LEU A 161 -2.71 -27.83 -12.60
N PHE A 162 -1.71 -28.65 -12.27
CA PHE A 162 -0.66 -28.28 -11.34
C PHE A 162 0.14 -27.06 -11.82
N GLN A 163 0.54 -27.03 -13.09
CA GLN A 163 1.23 -25.88 -13.69
C GLN A 163 0.39 -24.60 -13.64
N LYS A 164 -0.94 -24.71 -13.84
CA LYS A 164 -1.84 -23.55 -13.69
C LYS A 164 -1.83 -23.03 -12.26
N ASP A 165 -1.93 -23.91 -11.27
CA ASP A 165 -1.92 -23.54 -9.85
C ASP A 165 -0.59 -22.91 -9.43
N ILE A 166 0.54 -23.49 -9.87
CA ILE A 166 1.89 -22.96 -9.63
C ILE A 166 2.07 -21.58 -10.26
N LYS A 167 1.57 -21.35 -11.48
CA LYS A 167 1.62 -20.03 -12.12
C LYS A 167 0.83 -18.99 -11.35
N ILE A 168 -0.38 -19.33 -10.88
CA ILE A 168 -1.18 -18.43 -10.04
C ILE A 168 -0.40 -18.06 -8.78
N PHE A 169 0.22 -19.04 -8.12
CA PHE A 169 1.01 -18.80 -6.92
C PHE A 169 2.23 -17.92 -7.18
N HIS A 170 2.99 -18.21 -8.23
CA HIS A 170 4.16 -17.41 -8.59
C HIS A 170 3.77 -15.99 -8.99
N GLN A 171 2.66 -15.81 -9.70
CA GLN A 171 2.14 -14.48 -10.01
C GLN A 171 1.84 -13.68 -8.73
N LEU A 172 1.18 -14.33 -7.76
CA LEU A 172 0.87 -13.73 -6.45
C LEU A 172 2.15 -13.40 -5.66
N GLN A 173 3.20 -14.21 -5.79
CA GLN A 173 4.48 -13.97 -5.13
C GLN A 173 5.30 -12.85 -5.82
N SER A 174 5.28 -12.79 -7.15
CA SER A 174 6.09 -11.86 -7.95
C SER A 174 5.51 -10.45 -8.04
N GLU A 175 4.19 -10.32 -8.10
CA GLU A 175 3.50 -9.02 -8.05
C GLU A 175 3.51 -8.43 -6.63
N GLY A 176 3.98 -9.21 -5.65
CA GLY A 176 3.74 -8.98 -4.25
C GLY A 176 2.27 -9.16 -3.91
N TRP A 177 2.00 -9.48 -2.65
CA TRP A 177 0.64 -9.41 -2.09
C TRP A 177 0.02 -8.01 -2.21
N LYS A 178 0.88 -7.01 -2.50
CA LYS A 178 0.65 -5.58 -2.64
C LYS A 178 -0.21 -5.14 -3.83
N ASN A 179 -0.45 -5.99 -4.83
CA ASN A 179 -1.26 -5.62 -6.01
C ASN A 179 -2.78 -5.59 -5.73
N LYS A 180 -3.20 -5.30 -4.48
CA LYS A 180 -4.61 -5.24 -4.08
C LYS A 180 -5.11 -3.90 -3.57
N GLU A 181 -4.25 -2.90 -3.31
CA GLU A 181 -4.79 -1.53 -3.14
C GLU A 181 -5.44 -1.05 -4.43
N GLU A 182 -4.77 -1.24 -5.58
CA GLU A 182 -5.37 -1.03 -6.90
C GLU A 182 -6.60 -1.93 -7.10
N LYS A 183 -6.56 -3.23 -6.75
CA LYS A 183 -7.75 -4.09 -6.91
C LYS A 183 -8.89 -3.73 -5.97
N MET A 184 -8.66 -3.15 -4.78
CA MET A 184 -9.74 -2.72 -3.89
C MET A 184 -10.38 -1.45 -4.42
N PHE A 185 -9.58 -0.46 -4.83
CA PHE A 185 -10.09 0.75 -5.48
C PHE A 185 -10.75 0.43 -6.83
N GLU A 186 -10.19 -0.46 -7.63
CA GLU A 186 -10.79 -0.97 -8.88
C GLU A 186 -12.03 -1.84 -8.62
N LEU A 187 -12.09 -2.63 -7.53
CA LEU A 187 -13.31 -3.38 -7.15
C LEU A 187 -14.42 -2.45 -6.71
N LEU A 188 -14.08 -1.45 -5.91
CA LEU A 188 -15.02 -0.41 -5.50
C LEU A 188 -15.48 0.36 -6.74
N GLN A 189 -14.55 0.81 -7.59
CA GLN A 189 -14.84 1.59 -8.79
C GLN A 189 -15.61 0.80 -9.86
N SER A 190 -15.30 -0.49 -10.06
CA SER A 190 -16.06 -1.40 -10.94
C SER A 190 -17.46 -1.72 -10.41
N ARG A 191 -17.68 -1.54 -9.11
CA ARG A 191 -19.00 -1.56 -8.48
C ARG A 191 -19.62 -0.17 -8.34
N GLY A 192 -19.02 0.84 -8.97
CA GLY A 192 -19.50 2.21 -8.96
C GLY A 192 -19.40 2.88 -7.59
N ILE A 193 -18.45 2.47 -6.74
CA ILE A 193 -18.15 3.07 -5.44
C ILE A 193 -16.76 3.72 -5.46
N CYS A 194 -16.69 4.96 -4.98
CA CYS A 194 -15.46 5.71 -4.75
C CYS A 194 -15.33 5.97 -3.25
N VAL A 195 -14.13 5.99 -2.68
CA VAL A 195 -13.92 6.44 -1.29
C VAL A 195 -13.29 7.83 -1.32
N THR A 196 -13.88 8.81 -0.65
CA THR A 196 -13.31 10.17 -0.56
C THR A 196 -12.14 10.23 0.40
N GLN A 197 -11.39 11.34 0.34
CA GLN A 197 -10.42 11.72 1.36
C GLN A 197 -11.06 11.90 2.75
N SER A 198 -12.35 12.21 2.80
CA SER A 198 -13.17 12.23 4.02
C SER A 198 -13.78 10.87 4.36
N ASN A 199 -13.26 9.79 3.74
CA ASN A 199 -13.57 8.44 4.14
C ASN A 199 -15.07 8.08 3.96
N LYS A 200 -15.77 8.75 3.02
CA LYS A 200 -17.17 8.47 2.67
C LYS A 200 -17.23 7.68 1.36
N PHE A 201 -18.15 6.71 1.27
CA PHE A 201 -18.47 6.05 0.01
C PHE A 201 -19.28 7.03 -0.87
N LEU A 202 -18.88 7.21 -2.13
CA LEU A 202 -19.70 7.83 -3.17
C LEU A 202 -20.07 6.80 -4.20
N THR A 203 -21.26 6.92 -4.74
CA THR A 203 -21.60 6.28 -6.01
C THR A 203 -20.86 6.94 -7.17
N SER A 204 -20.79 6.28 -8.32
CA SER A 204 -20.30 6.85 -9.58
C SER A 204 -21.08 8.10 -10.03
N SER A 205 -22.29 8.30 -9.51
CA SER A 205 -23.12 9.50 -9.72
C SER A 205 -22.81 10.65 -8.76
N GLY A 206 -21.86 10.48 -7.83
CA GLY A 206 -21.50 11.51 -6.85
C GLY A 206 -22.36 11.53 -5.59
N SER A 207 -23.28 10.57 -5.43
CA SER A 207 -24.17 10.52 -4.26
C SER A 207 -23.46 9.82 -3.10
N HIS A 208 -23.48 10.42 -1.92
CA HIS A 208 -22.95 9.78 -0.72
C HIS A 208 -23.77 8.54 -0.37
N LEU A 209 -23.08 7.44 -0.10
CA LEU A 209 -23.69 6.18 0.26
C LEU A 209 -23.32 5.83 1.70
N THR A 210 -24.32 5.58 2.55
CA THR A 210 -24.06 5.10 3.90
C THR A 210 -23.58 3.65 3.85
N ARG A 211 -22.78 3.22 4.84
CA ARG A 211 -22.30 1.83 4.94
C ARG A 211 -23.45 0.83 4.90
N SER A 212 -24.53 1.13 5.63
CA SER A 212 -25.75 0.32 5.70
C SER A 212 -26.45 0.21 4.33
N GLU A 213 -26.46 1.28 3.53
CA GLU A 213 -26.99 1.24 2.16
C GLU A 213 -26.09 0.46 1.21
N ALA A 214 -24.78 0.66 1.28
CA ALA A 214 -23.81 -0.06 0.44
C ALA A 214 -23.85 -1.58 0.69
N SER A 215 -24.05 -2.00 1.94
CA SER A 215 -24.31 -3.40 2.30
C SER A 215 -25.66 -3.90 1.80
N ARG A 216 -26.73 -3.11 1.94
CA ARG A 216 -28.08 -3.47 1.47
C ARG A 216 -28.13 -3.65 -0.05
N LEU A 217 -27.34 -2.86 -0.79
CA LEU A 217 -27.23 -2.94 -2.26
C LEU A 217 -26.29 -4.05 -2.74
N GLY A 218 -25.69 -4.84 -1.85
CA GLY A 218 -24.76 -5.92 -2.19
C GLY A 218 -23.41 -5.43 -2.74
N LEU A 219 -23.15 -4.12 -2.71
CA LEU A 219 -21.94 -3.54 -3.31
C LEU A 219 -20.68 -3.88 -2.49
N LEU A 220 -20.86 -4.12 -1.19
CA LEU A 220 -19.82 -4.56 -0.26
C LEU A 220 -19.68 -6.09 -0.14
N GLU A 221 -20.39 -6.86 -0.98
CA GLU A 221 -20.36 -8.32 -0.91
C GLU A 221 -18.96 -8.86 -1.26
N GLY A 222 -18.35 -9.60 -0.33
CA GLY A 222 -16.97 -10.08 -0.43
C GLY A 222 -15.89 -9.11 0.09
N ILE A 223 -16.27 -7.89 0.50
CA ILE A 223 -15.39 -6.94 1.19
C ILE A 223 -15.68 -7.08 2.68
N ASN A 224 -14.65 -7.34 3.48
CA ASN A 224 -14.83 -7.45 4.93
C ASN A 224 -14.96 -6.04 5.52
N VAL A 225 -16.21 -5.58 5.63
CA VAL A 225 -16.57 -4.22 6.05
C VAL A 225 -16.20 -3.94 7.51
N ASP A 226 -16.05 -4.98 8.33
CA ASP A 226 -15.69 -4.82 9.74
C ASP A 226 -14.26 -4.28 9.91
N LEU A 227 -13.38 -4.50 8.93
CA LEU A 227 -12.04 -3.90 8.86
C LEU A 227 -12.07 -2.40 8.52
N LEU A 228 -13.17 -1.92 7.95
CA LEU A 228 -13.35 -0.52 7.62
C LEU A 228 -13.78 0.25 8.88
N SER A 229 -14.71 -0.28 9.68
CA SER A 229 -15.28 0.35 10.90
C SER A 229 -14.28 1.11 11.77
N ASP A 230 -13.12 0.52 12.04
CA ASP A 230 -12.12 1.06 12.96
C ASP A 230 -11.37 2.28 12.39
N VAL A 231 -11.58 2.60 11.12
CA VAL A 231 -10.95 3.72 10.38
C VAL A 231 -11.94 4.88 10.14
N PHE A 232 -13.26 4.64 10.23
CA PHE A 232 -14.30 5.57 9.74
C PHE A 232 -15.03 6.40 10.80
N ASP A 233 -14.79 6.15 12.09
CA ASP A 233 -15.38 6.99 13.14
C ASP A 233 -14.35 8.01 13.64
N GLU A 234 -14.30 9.17 12.97
CA GLU A 234 -14.31 10.47 13.65
C GLU A 234 -14.44 11.65 12.67
N GLN A 235 -15.44 12.48 12.96
CA GLN A 235 -15.68 13.89 12.58
C GLN A 235 -16.39 14.20 11.24
N GLN A 236 -17.67 14.57 11.40
CA GLN A 236 -18.47 15.40 10.51
C GLN A 236 -17.88 16.82 10.39
N GLU A 237 -17.80 17.36 9.17
CA GLU A 237 -18.45 18.63 8.81
C GLU A 237 -18.50 18.79 7.28
N GLU A 238 -19.33 19.73 6.85
CA GLU A 238 -20.06 19.87 5.59
C GLU A 238 -19.34 20.86 4.65
N TYR A 239 -19.28 20.60 3.33
CA TYR A 239 -19.53 21.60 2.27
C TYR A 239 -19.52 20.94 0.86
N CYS A 240 -20.46 21.40 0.04
CA CYS A 240 -20.79 20.94 -1.30
C CYS A 240 -20.06 21.76 -2.38
N SER A 241 -19.76 21.19 -3.55
CA SER A 241 -20.09 21.78 -4.87
C SER A 241 -19.71 20.84 -6.02
N GLU A 242 -20.69 20.65 -6.91
CA GLU A 242 -20.65 19.88 -8.16
C GLU A 242 -19.75 20.53 -9.22
N SER A 243 -19.21 19.71 -10.12
CA SER A 243 -19.11 20.09 -11.54
C SER A 243 -18.96 18.85 -12.42
N GLN A 244 -19.99 18.59 -13.21
CA GLN A 244 -19.98 17.72 -14.38
C GLN A 244 -19.05 18.29 -15.44
N LEU A 245 -18.35 17.44 -16.22
CA LEU A 245 -18.44 17.54 -17.68
C LEU A 245 -17.84 16.34 -18.42
N SER A 246 -18.66 15.92 -19.37
CA SER A 246 -18.49 14.93 -20.41
C SER A 246 -17.75 15.52 -21.63
N SER A 247 -17.28 14.62 -22.50
CA SER A 247 -17.13 14.73 -23.96
C SER A 247 -15.74 15.03 -24.58
N ASP A 248 -15.21 13.96 -25.17
CA ASP A 248 -14.62 13.80 -26.51
C ASP A 248 -13.65 14.83 -27.12
N LEU A 249 -12.38 14.41 -27.13
CA LEU A 249 -11.46 14.29 -28.27
C LEU A 249 -11.78 15.07 -29.56
N THR A 250 -11.20 16.26 -29.70
CA THR A 250 -10.70 16.82 -30.99
C THR A 250 -9.75 18.00 -30.70
N ILE A 251 -8.50 17.72 -30.30
CA ILE A 251 -7.48 18.77 -30.10
C ILE A 251 -6.21 18.32 -30.81
N LEU A 252 -6.01 18.79 -32.04
CA LEU A 252 -4.68 18.69 -32.67
C LEU A 252 -4.26 19.95 -33.43
N ASP A 253 -4.97 21.08 -33.29
CA ASP A 253 -4.63 22.28 -34.08
C ASP A 253 -4.61 23.61 -33.30
N LYS A 254 -4.47 23.55 -31.97
CA LYS A 254 -4.29 24.74 -31.11
C LYS A 254 -3.49 24.42 -29.86
N MET A 255 -2.20 24.08 -30.00
CA MET A 255 -1.29 24.15 -28.86
C MET A 255 -0.48 25.42 -29.05
N ASP A 256 -0.74 26.42 -28.19
CA ASP A 256 -0.04 27.69 -28.26
C ASP A 256 1.45 27.48 -27.96
N THR A 257 2.30 28.38 -28.45
CA THR A 257 3.76 28.26 -28.30
C THR A 257 4.17 28.21 -26.81
N ASP A 258 3.35 28.81 -25.95
CA ASP A 258 3.51 28.80 -24.50
C ASP A 258 3.15 27.45 -23.85
N ASP A 259 2.16 26.72 -24.38
CA ASP A 259 1.82 25.37 -23.92
C ASP A 259 2.96 24.39 -24.21
N VAL A 260 3.58 24.53 -25.38
CA VAL A 260 4.76 23.75 -25.77
C VAL A 260 5.93 24.05 -24.84
N LEU A 261 6.15 25.31 -24.49
CA LEU A 261 7.19 25.72 -23.54
C LEU A 261 6.91 25.19 -22.12
N TYR A 262 5.65 25.25 -21.67
CA TYR A 262 5.22 24.72 -20.38
C TYR A 262 5.44 23.21 -20.29
N LEU A 263 4.99 22.45 -21.29
CA LEU A 263 5.19 21.01 -21.33
C LEU A 263 6.68 20.64 -21.37
N LYS A 264 7.47 21.39 -22.12
CA LYS A 264 8.92 21.18 -22.20
C LYS A 264 9.61 21.50 -20.87
N THR A 265 9.19 22.53 -20.15
CA THR A 265 9.82 22.89 -18.88
C THR A 265 9.46 21.91 -17.75
N ILE A 266 8.20 21.50 -17.66
CA ILE A 266 7.73 20.60 -16.59
C ILE A 266 8.06 19.13 -16.87
N PHE A 267 7.80 18.67 -18.09
CA PHE A 267 7.83 17.24 -18.40
C PHE A 267 9.06 16.76 -19.17
N ALA A 268 9.87 17.64 -19.77
CA ALA A 268 10.99 17.16 -20.61
C ALA A 268 11.97 16.30 -19.82
N LYS A 269 12.35 16.72 -18.61
CA LYS A 269 13.30 15.97 -17.78
C LYS A 269 12.75 14.60 -17.34
N PRO A 270 11.58 14.48 -16.70
CA PRO A 270 11.04 13.18 -16.33
C PRO A 270 10.76 12.28 -17.55
N LEU A 271 10.20 12.81 -18.63
CA LEU A 271 9.91 12.01 -19.83
C LEU A 271 11.19 11.49 -20.49
N THR A 272 12.24 12.32 -20.62
CA THR A 272 13.51 11.89 -21.23
C THR A 272 14.15 10.74 -20.44
N LEU A 273 14.16 10.86 -19.10
CA LEU A 273 14.71 9.82 -18.23
C LEU A 273 13.87 8.53 -18.26
N ALA A 274 12.54 8.66 -18.23
CA ALA A 274 11.63 7.52 -18.32
C ALA A 274 11.79 6.77 -19.65
N LEU A 275 11.85 7.51 -20.76
CA LEU A 275 12.02 6.93 -22.09
C LEU A 275 13.39 6.25 -22.24
N ALA A 276 14.46 6.85 -21.72
CA ALA A 276 15.77 6.21 -21.68
C ALA A 276 15.71 4.88 -20.91
N GLU A 277 15.06 4.84 -19.75
CA GLU A 277 14.92 3.61 -18.97
C GLU A 277 14.03 2.55 -19.64
N ILE A 278 12.94 2.97 -20.29
CA ILE A 278 12.07 2.08 -21.08
C ILE A 278 12.86 1.48 -22.24
N THR A 279 13.66 2.27 -22.96
CA THR A 279 14.48 1.74 -24.07
C THR A 279 15.53 0.74 -23.58
N ALA A 280 16.07 0.94 -22.38
CA ALA A 280 17.05 0.02 -21.78
C ALA A 280 16.41 -1.27 -21.26
N LYS A 281 15.24 -1.19 -20.62
CA LYS A 281 14.58 -2.34 -19.98
C LYS A 281 13.62 -3.11 -20.88
N GLN A 282 13.15 -2.47 -21.95
CA GLN A 282 12.16 -3.02 -22.90
C GLN A 282 10.99 -3.73 -22.20
N PRO A 283 10.25 -3.02 -21.33
CA PRO A 283 9.10 -3.60 -20.64
C PRO A 283 8.03 -4.05 -21.64
N ARG A 284 7.32 -5.12 -21.30
CA ARG A 284 6.26 -5.70 -22.14
C ARG A 284 5.11 -4.71 -22.42
N ASP A 285 4.84 -3.80 -21.49
CA ASP A 285 3.93 -2.67 -21.65
C ASP A 285 4.66 -1.34 -21.31
N PRO A 286 5.15 -0.61 -22.33
CA PRO A 286 5.90 0.62 -22.11
C PRO A 286 5.05 1.80 -21.64
N ILE A 287 3.75 1.82 -21.94
CA ILE A 287 2.86 2.92 -21.53
C ILE A 287 2.54 2.79 -20.04
N HIS A 288 2.17 1.59 -19.61
CA HIS A 288 1.92 1.32 -18.20
C HIS A 288 3.19 1.51 -17.34
N TYR A 289 4.35 1.07 -17.84
CA TYR A 289 5.63 1.32 -17.17
C TYR A 289 5.95 2.80 -17.04
N LEU A 290 5.68 3.60 -18.10
CA LEU A 290 5.86 5.05 -18.08
C LEU A 290 5.02 5.70 -16.97
N GLY A 291 3.76 5.30 -16.82
CA GLY A 291 2.86 5.81 -15.77
C GLY A 291 3.44 5.59 -14.37
N HIS A 292 3.82 4.36 -14.03
CA HIS A 292 4.44 4.06 -12.73
C HIS A 292 5.78 4.76 -12.53
N TRP A 293 6.58 4.88 -13.60
CA TRP A 293 7.85 5.58 -13.53
C TRP A 293 7.66 7.06 -13.18
N LEU A 294 6.73 7.74 -13.85
CA LEU A 294 6.42 9.15 -13.60
C LEU A 294 5.86 9.37 -12.19
N PHE A 295 4.98 8.48 -11.72
CA PHE A 295 4.46 8.52 -10.36
C PHE A 295 5.59 8.39 -9.32
N LYS A 296 6.46 7.39 -9.50
CA LYS A 296 7.63 7.18 -8.64
C LYS A 296 8.61 8.36 -8.70
N TYR A 297 8.81 8.95 -9.87
CA TYR A 297 9.66 10.12 -10.04
C TYR A 297 9.13 11.31 -9.23
N ARG A 298 7.82 11.57 -9.30
CA ARG A 298 7.18 12.64 -8.53
C ARG A 298 7.30 12.39 -7.03
N TYR A 299 6.99 11.18 -6.58
CA TYR A 299 7.16 10.76 -5.19
C TYR A 299 8.60 10.98 -4.68
N ASN A 300 9.60 10.59 -5.50
CA ASN A 300 11.00 10.77 -5.14
C ASN A 300 11.42 12.23 -5.06
N GLN A 301 10.87 13.12 -5.90
CA GLN A 301 11.12 14.56 -5.78
C GLN A 301 10.61 15.11 -4.47
N GLU A 302 9.38 14.77 -4.08
CA GLU A 302 8.78 15.22 -2.83
C GLU A 302 9.58 14.70 -1.62
N MET A 303 9.99 13.43 -1.66
CA MET A 303 10.86 12.85 -0.62
C MET A 303 12.26 13.46 -0.60
N SER A 304 12.79 13.94 -1.73
CA SER A 304 14.06 14.65 -1.76
C SER A 304 13.96 16.05 -1.16
N VAL A 305 12.82 16.74 -1.36
CA VAL A 305 12.59 18.06 -0.76
C VAL A 305 12.44 17.92 0.75
N LYS A 306 11.64 16.95 1.22
CA LYS A 306 11.49 16.66 2.65
C LYS A 306 12.82 16.34 3.32
N ARG A 307 13.62 15.43 2.75
CA ARG A 307 14.96 15.11 3.27
C ARG A 307 15.91 16.30 3.31
N LYS A 308 15.87 17.18 2.31
CA LYS A 308 16.69 18.40 2.32
C LYS A 308 16.27 19.34 3.46
N HIS A 309 14.97 19.44 3.71
CA HIS A 309 14.46 20.25 4.82
C HIS A 309 14.87 19.67 6.17
N GLU A 310 14.67 18.37 6.38
CA GLU A 310 15.11 17.66 7.59
C GLU A 310 16.62 17.82 7.85
N ILE A 311 17.45 17.68 6.80
CA ILE A 311 18.90 17.89 6.91
C ILE A 311 19.22 19.34 7.29
N GLN A 312 18.52 20.32 6.71
CA GLN A 312 18.74 21.72 7.03
C GLN A 312 18.36 22.02 8.48
N GLU A 313 17.22 21.51 8.96
CA GLU A 313 16.81 21.66 10.36
C GLU A 313 17.84 21.07 11.33
N LEU A 314 18.40 19.89 11.00
CA LEU A 314 19.46 19.29 11.80
C LEU A 314 20.77 20.11 11.81
N ILE A 315 21.09 20.77 10.70
CA ILE A 315 22.26 21.67 10.61
C ILE A 315 22.03 22.90 11.47
N ASP A 316 20.87 23.54 11.34
CA ASP A 316 20.52 24.75 12.08
C ASP A 316 20.50 24.49 13.59
N GLU A 317 19.95 23.34 14.00
CA GLU A 317 19.92 22.90 15.39
C GLU A 317 21.33 22.63 15.93
N ARG A 318 22.19 22.00 15.12
CA ARG A 318 23.59 21.75 15.49
C ARG A 318 24.35 23.06 15.69
N GLU A 319 24.17 24.03 14.80
CA GLU A 319 24.77 25.36 14.93
C GLU A 319 24.27 26.12 16.16
N ARG A 320 22.98 25.99 16.50
CA ARG A 320 22.41 26.56 17.72
C ARG A 320 23.08 26.00 18.96
N LEU A 321 23.18 24.68 19.08
CA LEU A 321 23.80 24.00 20.22
C LEU A 321 25.30 24.34 20.35
N GLU A 322 26.02 24.51 19.24
CA GLU A 322 27.42 24.96 19.26
C GLU A 322 27.56 26.40 19.78
N LYS A 323 26.66 27.31 19.38
CA LYS A 323 26.62 28.68 19.92
C LYS A 323 26.28 28.70 21.42
N GLU A 324 25.32 27.90 21.86
CA GLU A 324 24.96 27.80 23.29
C GLU A 324 26.11 27.24 24.14
N LYS A 325 26.84 26.23 23.66
CA LYS A 325 28.04 25.70 24.32
C LYS A 325 29.14 26.75 24.48
N LEU A 326 29.36 27.59 23.46
CA LEU A 326 30.34 28.67 23.52
C LEU A 326 29.95 29.73 24.56
N VAL A 327 28.67 30.10 24.61
CA VAL A 327 28.14 31.04 25.61
C VAL A 327 28.27 30.47 27.03
N TYR A 328 27.97 29.19 27.22
CA TYR A 328 28.09 28.51 28.52
C TYR A 328 29.55 28.44 28.99
N ASN A 329 30.49 28.09 28.10
CA ASN A 329 31.92 28.10 28.43
C ASN A 329 32.41 29.50 28.78
N THR A 330 31.99 30.54 28.07
CA THR A 330 32.44 31.92 28.35
C THR A 330 31.96 32.43 29.72
N LYS A 331 30.77 32.01 30.17
CA LYS A 331 30.23 32.32 31.52
C LYS A 331 30.89 31.54 32.65
N LEU A 332 31.63 30.48 32.37
CA LEU A 332 32.36 29.69 33.37
C LEU A 332 33.78 30.20 33.63
N TYR A 333 34.29 31.08 32.76
CA TYR A 333 35.62 31.69 32.86
C TYR A 333 35.59 33.19 33.18
N CYS A 334 34.42 33.75 33.50
CA CYS A 334 34.23 35.08 34.09
C CYS A 334 33.53 34.90 35.43
#